data_AF-A0A535HSE7-F1
#
_entry.id   AF-A0A535HSE7-F1
#
_cell.length_a   1.000
_cell.length_b   1.000
_cell.length_c   1.000
_cell.angle_alpha   90.00
_cell.angle_beta   90.00
_cell.angle_gamma   90.00
#
_symmetry.space_group_name_H-M   'P 1'
#
loop_
_entity.id
_entity.type
_entity.pdbx_description
1 polymer ?
#
loop_
_entity_poly.entity_id
_entity_poly.type
_entity_poly.pdbx_seq_one_letter_code
_entity_poly.pdbx_strand_id
1 'polypeptide(L)'
;MPYHKRWQRYEKPEPGHQLQLDVKFITPLKDSRRRHYQFTAIDDCTRLRVLRVYERLSQKAAIQFVDYGQLSEHRDLSRLQ
;
A
#
# COMPACT_ATOMS: atom_id res chain seq x y z
N MET A 1 9.30 -13.81 -36.64
CA MET A 1 8.70 -14.30 -35.39
C MET A 1 7.63 -13.30 -34.94
N PRO A 2 6.32 -13.59 -35.04
CA PRO A 2 5.34 -12.58 -34.73
C PRO A 2 5.16 -12.50 -33.21
N TYR A 3 5.63 -11.41 -32.60
CA TYR A 3 5.43 -11.08 -31.19
C TYR A 3 4.04 -10.46 -31.03
N HIS A 4 3.02 -11.28 -30.85
CA HIS A 4 1.63 -10.83 -30.67
C HIS A 4 1.01 -11.41 -29.40
N LYS A 5 1.83 -11.66 -28.38
CA LYS A 5 1.30 -11.97 -27.05
C LYS A 5 0.90 -10.64 -26.40
N ARG A 6 -0.41 -10.40 -26.32
CA ARG A 6 -0.99 -9.25 -25.63
C ARG A 6 -0.48 -9.24 -24.19
N TRP A 7 -0.02 -8.08 -23.72
CA TRP A 7 0.47 -7.93 -22.35
C TRP A 7 -0.58 -8.42 -21.36
N GLN A 8 -0.23 -9.43 -20.57
CA GLN A 8 -1.06 -9.93 -19.49
C GLN A 8 -0.60 -9.28 -18.19
N ARG A 9 -1.55 -8.72 -17.43
CA ARG A 9 -1.25 -8.10 -16.15
C ARG A 9 -0.92 -9.19 -15.14
N TYR A 10 0.14 -8.98 -14.36
CA TYR A 10 0.48 -9.85 -13.24
C TYR A 10 -0.61 -9.78 -12.17
N GLU A 11 -1.05 -10.93 -11.67
CA GLU A 11 -2.09 -11.09 -10.66
C GLU A 11 -1.86 -12.40 -9.90
N LYS A 12 -2.09 -12.38 -8.59
CA LYS A 12 -2.11 -13.61 -7.78
C LYS A 12 -3.50 -14.24 -7.81
N PRO A 13 -3.59 -15.58 -7.71
CA PRO A 13 -4.87 -16.27 -7.78
C PRO A 13 -5.76 -16.05 -6.55
N GLU A 14 -5.21 -15.69 -5.37
CA GLU A 14 -6.00 -15.54 -4.16
C GLU A 14 -5.67 -14.22 -3.42
N PRO A 15 -6.67 -13.56 -2.80
CA PRO A 15 -6.47 -12.37 -1.97
C PRO A 15 -5.53 -12.62 -0.78
N GLY A 16 -4.73 -11.62 -0.41
CA GLY A 16 -3.87 -11.67 0.78
C GLY A 16 -2.59 -12.50 0.60
N HIS A 17 -2.44 -13.23 -0.52
CA HIS A 17 -1.24 -14.03 -0.78
C HIS A 17 0.02 -13.21 -0.99
N GLN A 18 -0.10 -12.06 -1.65
CA GLN A 18 1.03 -11.19 -1.89
C GLN A 18 0.58 -9.73 -1.94
N LEU A 19 1.27 -8.92 -1.14
CA LEU A 19 1.09 -7.48 -1.07
C LEU A 19 2.30 -6.78 -1.68
N GLN A 20 2.07 -5.90 -2.64
CA GLN A 20 3.08 -4.96 -3.08
C GLN A 20 3.09 -3.75 -2.13
N LEU A 21 4.20 -3.59 -1.41
CA LEU A 21 4.46 -2.43 -0.56
C LEU A 21 5.41 -1.46 -1.27
N ASP A 22 5.04 -0.19 -1.32
CA ASP A 22 5.86 0.87 -1.91
C ASP A 22 5.81 2.15 -1.07
N VAL A 23 6.88 2.93 -1.13
CA VAL A 23 6.97 4.24 -0.47
C VAL A 23 7.44 5.27 -1.47
N LYS A 24 6.61 6.31 -1.67
CA LYS A 24 6.89 7.40 -2.59
C LYS A 24 6.96 8.73 -1.86
N PHE A 25 7.97 9.53 -2.19
CA PHE A 25 8.02 10.93 -1.78
C PHE A 25 6.93 11.74 -2.50
N ILE A 26 6.11 12.45 -1.72
CA ILE A 26 5.15 13.42 -2.25
C ILE A 26 5.86 14.77 -2.31
N THR A 27 5.77 15.44 -3.46
CA THR A 27 6.29 16.80 -3.66
C THR A 27 5.90 17.70 -2.49
N PRO A 28 6.79 18.59 -2.02
CA PRO A 28 6.46 19.49 -0.93
C PRO A 28 5.23 20.34 -1.29
N LEU A 29 4.30 20.50 -0.35
CA LEU A 29 3.22 21.47 -0.47
C LEU A 29 3.83 22.87 -0.63
N LYS A 30 3.17 23.75 -1.41
CA LYS A 30 3.61 25.16 -1.53
C LYS A 30 3.81 25.74 -0.13
N ASP A 31 4.95 26.41 0.05
CA ASP A 31 5.39 27.04 1.31
C ASP A 31 5.77 26.09 2.45
N SER A 32 5.69 24.77 2.25
CA SER A 32 6.17 23.77 3.20
C SER A 32 7.51 23.18 2.76
N ARG A 33 8.54 23.28 3.61
CA ARG A 33 9.77 22.50 3.44
C ARG A 33 9.66 21.06 3.97
N ARG A 34 8.48 20.68 4.48
CA ARG A 34 8.28 19.34 5.05
C ARG A 34 8.21 18.31 3.93
N ARG A 35 8.91 17.20 4.15
CA ARG A 35 8.88 16.05 3.26
C ARG A 35 7.78 15.10 3.72
N HIS A 36 6.88 14.74 2.81
CA HIS A 36 5.83 13.77 3.09
C HIS A 36 6.09 12.51 2.27
N TYR A 37 5.83 11.36 2.89
CA TYR A 37 6.08 10.05 2.30
C TYR A 37 4.77 9.28 2.28
N GLN A 38 4.32 8.92 1.09
CA GLN A 38 3.16 8.07 0.88
C GLN A 38 3.59 6.61 0.94
N PHE A 39 3.08 5.88 1.91
CA PHE A 39 3.16 4.44 1.98
C PHE A 39 1.92 3.86 1.32
N THR A 40 2.14 2.89 0.44
CA THR A 40 1.07 2.23 -0.31
C THR A 40 1.22 0.72 -0.17
N ALA A 41 0.13 0.04 0.17
CA ALA A 41 -0.01 -1.41 0.10
C ALA A 41 -1.07 -1.73 -0.93
N ILE A 42 -0.76 -2.65 -1.84
CA ILE A 42 -1.69 -3.11 -2.89
C ILE A 42 -1.72 -4.62 -2.86
N ASP A 43 -2.93 -5.19 -2.73
CA ASP A 43 -3.12 -6.63 -2.88
C ASP A 43 -3.05 -7.02 -4.36
N ASP A 44 -2.18 -7.99 -4.68
CA ASP A 44 -1.88 -8.37 -6.07
C ASP A 44 -3.09 -8.98 -6.78
N CYS A 45 -3.99 -9.63 -6.03
CA CYS A 45 -5.21 -10.27 -6.53
C CYS A 45 -6.34 -9.25 -6.72
N THR A 46 -6.82 -8.67 -5.62
CA THR A 46 -8.03 -7.83 -5.57
C THR A 46 -7.81 -6.40 -6.03
N ARG A 47 -6.56 -5.94 -6.10
CA ARG A 47 -6.19 -4.53 -6.32
C ARG A 47 -6.73 -3.57 -5.26
N LEU A 48 -7.15 -4.06 -4.09
CA LEU A 48 -7.46 -3.21 -2.95
C LEU A 48 -6.19 -2.49 -2.49
N ARG A 49 -6.33 -1.21 -2.18
CA ARG A 49 -5.20 -0.32 -1.87
C ARG A 49 -5.39 0.36 -0.54
N VAL A 50 -4.38 0.26 0.32
CA VAL A 50 -4.27 1.03 1.56
C VAL A 50 -3.20 2.08 1.36
N LEU A 51 -3.54 3.34 1.67
CA LEU A 51 -2.63 4.47 1.54
C LEU A 51 -2.52 5.20 2.87
N ARG A 52 -1.30 5.61 3.23
CA ARG A 52 -1.07 6.47 4.39
C ARG A 52 0.12 7.37 4.19
N VAL A 53 0.06 8.57 4.75
CA VAL A 53 1.14 9.57 4.64
C VAL A 53 1.83 9.73 5.98
N TYR A 54 3.16 9.73 5.96
CA TYR A 54 4.01 9.97 7.13
C TYR A 54 4.96 11.14 6.86
N GLU A 55 5.35 11.84 7.92
CA GLU A 55 6.32 12.95 7.84
C GLU A 55 7.78 12.49 7.74
N ARG A 56 8.06 11.21 7.99
CA ARG A 56 9.43 10.65 8.02
C ARG A 56 9.48 9.30 7.32
N LEU A 57 10.48 9.12 6.46
CA LEU A 57 10.87 7.82 5.95
C LEU A 57 11.74 7.12 7.00
N SER A 58 11.15 6.20 7.76
CA SER A 58 11.82 5.48 8.84
C SER A 58 11.24 4.08 9.00
N GLN A 59 12.01 3.18 9.60
CA GLN A 59 11.55 1.83 9.93
C GLN A 59 10.32 1.87 10.85
N LYS A 60 10.29 2.80 11.82
CA LYS A 60 9.12 2.98 12.70
C LYS A 60 7.85 3.31 11.92
N ALA A 61 7.93 4.20 10.93
CA ALA A 61 6.80 4.53 10.07
C ALA A 61 6.35 3.33 9.22
N ALA A 62 7.30 2.52 8.74
CA ALA A 62 7.00 1.29 7.99
C ALA A 62 6.27 0.25 8.85
N ILE A 63 6.75 0.00 10.08
CA ILE A 63 6.09 -0.91 11.04
C ILE A 63 4.68 -0.42 11.34
N GLN A 64 4.53 0.86 11.68
CA GLN A 64 3.21 1.47 11.94
C GLN A 64 2.25 1.36 10.74
N PHE A 65 2.76 1.37 9.52
CA PHE A 65 1.96 1.22 8.31
C PHE A 65 1.45 -0.20 8.15
N VAL A 66 2.31 -1.20 8.35
CA VAL A 66 1.95 -2.62 8.30
C VAL A 66 0.96 -2.96 9.42
N ASP A 67 1.24 -2.52 10.65
CA ASP A 67 0.36 -2.74 11.81
C ASP A 67 -1.03 -2.15 11.58
N TYR A 68 -1.11 -0.98 10.93
CA TYR A 68 -2.40 -0.37 10.61
C TYR A 68 -3.26 -1.25 9.69
N GLY A 69 -2.65 -1.87 8.67
CA GLY A 69 -3.34 -2.79 7.77
C GLY A 69 -3.79 -4.08 8.47
N GLN A 70 -3.04 -4.57 9.46
CA GLN A 70 -3.46 -5.71 10.27
C GLN A 70 -4.58 -5.37 11.26
N LEU A 71 -4.58 -4.15 11.81
CA LEU A 71 -5.58 -3.68 12.77
C LEU A 71 -6.91 -3.26 12.14
N SER A 72 -7.01 -3.11 10.81
CA SER A 72 -8.31 -2.95 10.15
C SER A 72 -9.09 -4.27 10.12
N GLU A 73 -8.41 -5.37 9.77
CA GLU A 73 -9.01 -6.72 9.72
C GLU A 73 -9.58 -7.15 11.09
N HIS A 74 -8.87 -6.84 12.18
CA HIS A 74 -9.32 -7.19 13.54
C HIS A 74 -10.38 -6.25 14.13
N ARG A 75 -10.56 -5.03 13.59
CA ARG A 75 -11.58 -4.08 14.10
C ARG A 75 -12.94 -4.22 13.45
N ASP A 76 -13.02 -4.81 12.26
CA ASP A 76 -14.32 -5.09 11.64
C ASP A 76 -15.07 -6.24 12.34
N LEU A 77 -14.36 -7.16 13.02
CA LEU A 77 -14.99 -8.22 13.82
C LEU A 77 -15.55 -7.73 15.17
N SER A 78 -15.07 -6.61 15.71
CA SER A 78 -15.57 -6.04 16.98
C SER A 78 -16.66 -4.98 16.81
N ARG A 79 -17.01 -4.62 15.57
CA ARG A 79 -18.13 -3.73 15.23
C ARG A 79 -19.41 -4.47 14.81
N LEU A 80 -19.38 -5.80 14.80
CA LEU A 80 -20.51 -6.67 14.48
C LEU A 80 -21.15 -7.32 15.71
N GLN A 81 -20.94 -6.76 16.91
CA GLN A 81 -21.65 -7.12 18.15
C GLN A 81 -22.39 -5.92 18.74
#